data_AF-A0AA37XHY6-F1
#
_entry.id   AF-A0AA37XHY6-F1
#
_cell.length_a   1.000
_cell.length_b   1.000
_cell.length_c   1.000
_cell.angle_alpha   90.00
_cell.angle_beta   90.00
_cell.angle_gamma   90.00
#
_symmetry.space_group_name_H-M   'P 1'
#
loop_
_entity.id
_entity.type
_entity.pdbx_description
1 polymer ?
#
loop_
_entity_poly.entity_id
_entity_poly.type
_entity_poly.pdbx_seq_one_letter_code
_entity_poly.pdbx_strand_id
1 'polypeptide(L)'
;MVRARKPTQFLHEAEPNTVFRLPVVAYDLQGASEASGLSRTTLQTAIQRGDLVARYYNTKPLILADELYSFVAHLPTESSRHRPTSIYAREYD
;
A
#
# COMPACT_ATOMS: atom_id res chain seq x y z
N MET A 1 37.43 -17.85 -51.33
CA MET A 1 36.22 -18.07 -50.51
C MET A 1 36.47 -17.43 -49.13
N VAL A 2 36.13 -16.15 -48.96
CA VAL A 2 36.43 -15.38 -47.74
C VAL A 2 35.11 -15.06 -47.04
N ARG A 3 34.86 -15.66 -45.88
CA ARG A 3 33.68 -15.36 -45.07
C ARG A 3 33.91 -14.04 -44.35
N ALA A 4 33.23 -12.98 -44.80
CA ALA A 4 33.17 -11.70 -44.11
C ALA A 4 32.56 -11.90 -42.72
N ARG A 5 33.30 -11.47 -41.68
CA ARG A 5 32.81 -11.46 -40.30
C ARG A 5 31.79 -10.33 -40.20
N LYS A 6 30.57 -10.65 -39.76
CA LYS A 6 29.50 -9.66 -39.50
C LYS A 6 30.04 -8.59 -38.54
N PRO A 7 29.83 -7.29 -38.80
CA PRO A 7 30.23 -6.25 -37.87
C PRO A 7 29.47 -6.46 -36.56
N THR A 8 30.24 -6.57 -35.49
CA THR A 8 29.84 -6.63 -34.10
C THR A 8 28.73 -5.61 -33.86
N GLN A 9 27.53 -6.11 -33.55
CA GLN A 9 26.44 -5.27 -33.08
C GLN A 9 26.92 -4.60 -31.79
N PHE A 10 27.17 -3.29 -31.86
CA PHE A 10 27.30 -2.47 -30.67
C PHE A 10 25.93 -2.52 -29.99
N LEU A 11 25.82 -3.38 -28.98
CA LEU A 11 24.77 -3.28 -27.96
C LEU A 11 24.93 -1.87 -27.38
N HIS A 12 24.06 -0.95 -27.78
CA HIS A 12 23.82 0.26 -27.02
C HIS A 12 23.34 -0.22 -25.65
N GLU A 13 24.27 -0.24 -24.69
CA GLU A 13 23.97 -0.39 -23.27
C GLU A 13 22.96 0.71 -22.95
N ALA A 14 21.69 0.32 -22.80
CA ALA A 14 20.66 1.22 -22.37
C ALA A 14 21.05 1.67 -20.97
N GLU A 15 21.56 2.91 -20.87
CA GLU A 15 21.71 3.61 -19.61
C GLU A 15 20.46 3.31 -18.75
N PRO A 16 20.61 2.81 -17.50
CA PRO A 16 19.45 2.56 -16.66
C PRO A 16 18.76 3.89 -16.45
N ASN A 17 17.62 4.07 -17.13
CA ASN A 17 16.80 5.27 -17.03
C ASN A 17 16.29 5.36 -15.59
N THR A 18 17.09 6.00 -14.74
CA THR A 18 16.86 6.09 -13.31
C THR A 18 15.84 7.17 -13.11
N VAL A 19 14.56 6.78 -13.12
CA VAL A 19 13.45 7.70 -12.93
C VAL A 19 13.42 8.10 -11.45
N PHE A 20 13.97 9.27 -11.12
CA PHE A 20 13.81 9.85 -9.80
C PHE A 20 12.34 10.21 -9.58
N ARG A 21 11.66 9.45 -8.72
CA ARG A 21 10.30 9.77 -8.25
C ARG A 21 10.40 10.61 -7.00
N LEU A 22 9.83 11.81 -7.02
CA LEU A 22 9.67 12.62 -5.82
C LEU A 22 8.74 11.89 -4.84
N PRO A 23 9.02 11.96 -3.52
CA PRO A 23 8.17 11.34 -2.52
C PRO A 23 6.77 11.96 -2.53
N VAL A 24 5.75 11.12 -2.42
CA VAL A 24 4.36 11.58 -2.32
C VAL A 24 4.14 12.16 -0.92
N VAL A 25 3.71 13.42 -0.86
CA VAL A 25 3.50 14.13 0.42
C VAL A 25 2.14 13.78 1.04
N ALA A 26 1.12 13.62 0.20
CA ALA A 26 -0.24 13.34 0.65
C ALA A 26 -1.01 12.55 -0.41
N TYR A 27 -1.95 11.75 0.05
CA TYR A 27 -2.89 10.99 -0.73
C TYR A 27 -4.29 11.56 -0.56
N ASP A 28 -5.11 11.48 -1.61
CA ASP A 28 -6.55 11.56 -1.41
C ASP A 28 -7.11 10.19 -1.00
N LEU A 29 -8.41 10.11 -0.74
CA LEU A 29 -9.03 8.88 -0.24
C LEU A 29 -8.84 7.69 -1.20
N GLN A 30 -8.79 7.95 -2.52
CA GLN A 30 -8.56 6.90 -3.51
C GLN A 30 -7.08 6.49 -3.53
N GLY A 31 -6.16 7.45 -3.61
CA GLY A 31 -4.73 7.15 -3.58
C GLY A 31 -4.30 6.46 -2.29
N ALA A 32 -4.91 6.81 -1.15
CA ALA A 32 -4.66 6.14 0.12
C ALA A 32 -5.17 4.69 0.12
N SER A 33 -6.30 4.44 -0.54
CA SER A 33 -6.85 3.09 -0.72
C SER A 33 -5.92 2.23 -1.57
N GLU A 34 -5.42 2.78 -2.68
CA GLU A 34 -4.48 2.11 -3.58
C GLU A 34 -3.12 1.86 -2.89
N ALA A 35 -2.63 2.82 -2.11
CA ALA A 35 -1.34 2.71 -1.42
C ALA A 35 -1.36 1.74 -0.22
N SER A 36 -2.44 1.74 0.57
CA SER A 36 -2.55 0.92 1.78
C SER A 36 -3.19 -0.45 1.54
N GLY A 37 -3.89 -0.64 0.42
CA GLY A 37 -4.72 -1.82 0.17
C GLY A 37 -6.02 -1.88 0.98
N LEU A 38 -6.31 -0.86 1.82
CA LEU A 38 -7.55 -0.75 2.57
C LEU A 38 -8.66 -0.18 1.70
N SER A 39 -9.91 -0.58 1.96
CA SER A 39 -11.05 -0.03 1.25
C SER A 39 -11.29 1.45 1.62
N ARG A 40 -11.83 2.22 0.67
CA ARG A 40 -12.22 3.63 0.91
C ARG A 40 -13.16 3.80 2.10
N THR A 41 -14.09 2.88 2.28
CA THR A 41 -15.05 2.90 3.41
C THR A 41 -14.36 2.60 4.73
N THR A 42 -13.38 1.69 4.76
CA THR A 42 -12.54 1.43 5.94
C THR A 42 -11.75 2.69 6.33
N LEU A 43 -11.08 3.34 5.37
CA LEU A 43 -10.33 4.57 5.62
C LEU A 43 -11.24 5.71 6.09
N GLN A 44 -12.41 5.85 5.48
CA GLN A 44 -13.40 6.85 5.90
C GLN A 44 -13.91 6.58 7.32
N THR A 45 -14.09 5.31 7.68
CA THR A 45 -14.49 4.91 9.04
C THR A 45 -13.39 5.21 10.05
N ALA A 46 -12.13 4.93 9.73
CA ALA A 46 -10.98 5.27 10.56
C ALA A 46 -10.86 6.78 10.79
N ILE A 47 -11.10 7.60 9.75
CA ILE A 47 -11.14 9.06 9.87
C ILE A 47 -12.28 9.50 10.79
N GLN A 48 -13.49 8.95 10.63
CA GLN A 48 -14.64 9.28 11.45
C GLN A 48 -14.45 8.89 12.93
N ARG A 49 -13.73 7.80 13.19
CA ARG A 49 -13.39 7.35 14.55
C ARG A 49 -12.26 8.17 15.19
N GLY A 50 -11.52 8.95 14.40
CA GLY A 50 -10.34 9.68 14.85
C GLY A 50 -9.06 8.83 14.88
N ASP A 51 -9.12 7.60 14.37
CA ASP A 51 -7.96 6.69 14.29
C ASP A 51 -6.99 7.09 13.18
N LEU A 52 -7.49 7.77 12.13
CA LEU A 52 -6.70 8.28 11.01
C LEU A 52 -6.90 9.79 10.85
N VAL A 53 -5.81 10.56 10.93
CA VAL A 53 -5.87 12.02 10.80
C VAL A 53 -5.97 12.42 9.33
N ALA A 54 -7.12 12.98 8.94
CA ALA A 54 -7.30 13.63 7.65
C ALA A 54 -7.20 15.15 7.78
N ARG A 55 -6.51 15.78 6.83
CA ARG A 55 -6.53 17.23 6.60
C ARG A 55 -7.55 17.54 5.52
N TYR A 56 -8.20 18.69 5.59
CA TYR A 56 -9.26 19.04 4.64
C TYR A 56 -8.86 20.25 3.82
N TYR A 57 -8.95 20.10 2.50
CA TYR A 57 -9.00 21.23 1.58
C TYR A 57 -10.46 21.44 1.19
N ASN A 58 -11.11 22.43 1.82
CA ASN A 58 -12.57 22.59 1.83
C ASN A 58 -13.27 21.32 2.33
N THR A 59 -13.85 20.53 1.42
CA THR A 59 -14.55 19.29 1.71
C THR A 59 -13.74 18.04 1.33
N LYS A 60 -12.63 18.19 0.60
CA LYS A 60 -11.82 17.05 0.14
C LYS A 60 -10.85 16.62 1.25
N PRO A 61 -10.93 15.37 1.74
CA PRO A 61 -9.94 14.84 2.67
C PRO A 61 -8.63 14.54 1.94
N LEU A 62 -7.54 14.93 2.58
CA LEU A 62 -6.15 14.68 2.23
C LEU A 62 -5.46 14.00 3.41
N ILE A 63 -4.85 12.87 3.17
CA ILE A 63 -4.18 12.05 4.17
C ILE A 63 -2.68 12.17 3.91
N LEU A 64 -1.92 12.66 4.88
CA LEU A 64 -0.47 12.72 4.73
C LEU A 64 0.12 11.31 4.62
N ALA A 65 1.19 11.17 3.86
CA ALA A 65 1.85 9.87 3.70
C ALA A 65 2.31 9.29 5.05
N ASP A 66 2.89 10.12 5.92
CA ASP A 66 3.35 9.71 7.25
C ASP A 66 2.21 9.29 8.18
N GLU A 67 1.05 9.97 8.10
CA GLU A 67 -0.14 9.63 8.89
C GLU A 67 -0.73 8.30 8.44
N LEU A 68 -0.81 8.07 7.13
CA LEU A 68 -1.27 6.80 6.58
C LEU A 68 -0.31 5.66 6.96
N TYR A 69 0.99 5.89 6.84
CA TYR A 69 2.02 4.93 7.25
C TYR A 69 1.90 4.60 8.74
N SER A 70 1.81 5.63 9.58
CA SER A 70 1.68 5.47 11.03
C SER A 70 0.42 4.69 11.37
N PHE A 71 -0.72 5.03 10.77
CA PHE A 71 -1.97 4.30 10.98
C PHE A 71 -1.83 2.81 10.64
N VAL A 72 -1.26 2.47 9.48
CA VAL A 72 -1.05 1.08 9.06
C VAL A 72 -0.07 0.35 9.99
N ALA A 73 1.00 1.02 10.42
CA ALA A 73 2.00 0.46 11.32
C ALA A 73 1.45 0.14 12.73
N HIS A 74 0.38 0.82 13.16
CA HIS A 74 -0.27 0.58 14.45
C HIS A 74 -1.43 -0.43 14.38
N LEU A 75 -1.73 -1.00 13.19
CA LEU A 75 -2.75 -2.03 13.08
C LEU A 75 -2.32 -3.31 13.83
N PRO A 76 -3.28 -4.03 14.43
CA PRO A 76 -2.98 -5.29 15.09
C PRO A 76 -2.42 -6.31 14.08
N THR A 77 -1.34 -7.00 14.47
CA THR A 77 -0.73 -8.06 13.67
C THR A 77 -1.55 -9.36 13.70
N GLU A 78 -2.36 -9.55 14.74
CA GLU A 78 -3.24 -10.69 14.89
C GLU A 78 -4.62 -10.40 14.28
N SER A 79 -5.09 -11.28 13.40
CA SER A 79 -6.43 -11.15 12.85
C SER A 79 -7.47 -11.49 13.92
N SER A 80 -8.41 -10.58 14.19
CA SER A 80 -9.54 -10.82 15.11
C SER A 80 -10.52 -11.91 14.64
N ARG A 81 -10.27 -12.57 13.51
CA ARG A 81 -11.09 -13.69 13.00
C ARG A 81 -10.71 -15.05 13.60
N HIS A 82 -10.16 -15.08 14.81
CA HIS A 82 -10.09 -16.31 15.57
C HIS A 82 -11.48 -16.62 16.17
N ARG A 83 -12.36 -17.23 15.37
CA ARG A 83 -13.55 -17.91 15.89
C ARG A 83 -13.06 -19.26 16.44
N PRO A 84 -13.08 -19.53 17.75
CA PRO A 84 -12.74 -20.86 18.24
C PRO A 84 -13.81 -21.84 17.71
N THR A 85 -13.42 -22.70 16.78
CA THR A 85 -14.28 -23.76 16.21
C THR A 85 -14.38 -24.97 17.15
N SER A 86 -14.37 -24.78 18.48
CA SER A 86 -14.50 -25.90 19.42
C SER A 86 -15.83 -25.86 20.15
N ILE A 87 -16.79 -26.55 19.55
CA ILE A 87 -18.06 -26.98 20.15
C ILE A 87 -17.90 -28.27 20.97
N TYR A 88 -16.69 -28.83 21.07
CA TYR A 88 -16.42 -30.14 21.69
C TYR A 88 -16.06 -30.10 23.19
N ALA A 89 -16.26 -28.97 23.89
CA ALA A 89 -15.94 -28.85 25.32
C ALA A 89 -17.06 -29.32 26.28
N ARG A 90 -18.05 -30.08 25.82
CA ARG A 90 -19.24 -30.43 26.63
C ARG A 90 -19.61 -31.92 26.75
N GLU A 91 -18.84 -32.86 26.22
CA GLU A 91 -19.30 -34.26 26.16
C GLU A 91 -18.28 -35.31 26.67
N TYR A 92 -17.72 -35.09 27.86
CA TYR A 92 -17.11 -36.19 28.62
C TYR A 92 -17.50 -36.08 30.09
N ASP A 93 -18.70 -36.56 30.43
CA ASP A 93 -19.10 -37.03 31.76
C ASP A 93 -19.99 -38.27 31.57
#